data_AF-C4WXE7-F1
#
_entry.id   AF-C4WXE7-F1
#
_cell.length_a   1.000
_cell.length_b   1.000
_cell.length_c   1.000
_cell.angle_alpha   90.00
_cell.angle_beta   90.00
_cell.angle_gamma   90.00
#
_symmetry.space_group_name_H-M   'P 1'
#
loop_
_entity.id
_entity.type
_entity.pdbx_description
1 polymer ?
#
loop_
_entity_poly.entity_id
_entity_poly.type
_entity_poly.pdbx_seq_one_letter_code
_entity_poly.pdbx_strand_id
1 'polypeptide(L)'
;MKINEKNLSAYSTSTSPVDKEGWLCKRGELNKGYQKRWFVLKGNLLFYFDRKSDKEPLGVVILEGCSIELAENDDQFSFKIIFHGPNNRSYILGADSQESMEQWMKSLACASYDYMKFMVADLQRQLKELEESPVRVTLQVPNNQVTKKKESSGQSSPQPPPRGRNNPFNKPVNSHQSPQRKDIVSFRKTFKELHNQLGRPILRDRNEWRFGLMKQELKTQEPLITL
;
A
#
# COMPACT_ATOMS: atom_id res chain seq x y z
N MET A 1 -8.34 -12.49 23.45
CA MET A 1 -8.12 -13.29 22.23
C MET A 1 -6.91 -14.18 22.47
N LYS A 2 -7.03 -15.52 22.42
CA LYS A 2 -5.91 -16.44 22.67
C LYS A 2 -5.11 -16.56 21.37
N ILE A 3 -4.09 -15.73 21.20
CA ILE A 3 -3.26 -15.74 19.99
C ILE A 3 -2.43 -17.03 20.02
N ASN A 4 -2.48 -17.81 18.94
CA ASN A 4 -1.72 -19.04 18.81
C ASN A 4 -0.25 -18.72 18.53
N GLU A 5 0.63 -19.09 19.47
CA GLU A 5 2.07 -18.88 19.39
C GLU A 5 2.68 -19.45 18.09
N LYS A 6 2.21 -20.60 17.62
CA LYS A 6 2.67 -21.22 16.36
C LYS A 6 2.34 -20.38 15.13
N ASN A 7 1.23 -19.65 15.16
CA ASN A 7 0.85 -18.77 14.05
C ASN A 7 1.69 -17.50 14.07
N LEU A 8 2.02 -16.97 15.25
CA LEU A 8 2.88 -15.80 15.39
C LEU A 8 4.31 -16.08 14.94
N SER A 9 4.87 -17.23 15.33
CA SER A 9 6.20 -17.63 14.87
C SER A 9 6.24 -17.85 13.36
N ALA A 10 5.22 -18.51 12.78
CA ALA A 10 5.14 -18.67 11.33
C ALA A 10 4.99 -17.31 10.60
N TYR A 11 4.22 -16.38 11.18
CA TYR A 11 4.01 -15.05 10.60
C TYR A 11 5.28 -14.19 10.64
N SER A 12 6.06 -14.27 11.73
CA SER A 12 7.28 -13.47 11.89
C SER A 12 8.27 -13.74 10.76
N THR A 13 8.41 -14.99 10.32
CA THR A 13 9.29 -15.39 9.20
C THR A 13 8.59 -15.52 7.84
N SER A 14 7.30 -15.19 7.76
CA SER A 14 6.55 -15.29 6.51
C SER A 14 7.04 -14.29 5.45
N THR A 15 6.65 -14.50 4.19
CA THR A 15 6.95 -13.59 3.08
C THR A 15 6.11 -12.31 3.08
N SER A 16 5.37 -12.03 4.15
CA SER A 16 4.64 -10.77 4.29
C SER A 16 5.61 -9.59 4.24
N PRO A 17 5.20 -8.43 3.70
CA PRO A 17 6.02 -7.22 3.73
C PRO A 17 6.52 -6.91 5.14
N VAL A 18 7.78 -6.50 5.22
CA VAL A 18 8.42 -6.03 6.45
C VAL A 18 8.43 -4.50 6.38
N ASP A 19 7.88 -3.85 7.41
CA ASP A 19 7.84 -2.39 7.46
C ASP A 19 9.20 -1.82 7.87
N LYS A 20 9.90 -2.51 8.78
CA LYS A 20 11.29 -2.20 9.16
C LYS A 20 11.95 -3.42 9.80
N GLU A 21 13.24 -3.63 9.52
CA GLU A 21 14.06 -4.62 10.22
C GLU A 21 15.45 -4.05 10.54
N GLY A 22 16.10 -4.57 11.56
CA GLY A 22 17.40 -4.05 11.99
C GLY A 22 17.83 -4.50 13.37
N TRP A 23 19.09 -4.21 13.71
CA TRP A 23 19.62 -4.47 15.05
C TRP A 23 19.25 -3.34 16.00
N LEU A 24 18.80 -3.70 17.20
CA LEU A 24 18.64 -2.78 18.33
C LEU A 24 19.18 -3.43 19.61
N CYS A 25 19.64 -2.60 20.54
CA CYS A 25 20.04 -3.00 21.87
C CYS A 25 18.83 -2.93 22.79
N LYS A 26 18.30 -4.07 23.22
CA LYS A 26 17.16 -4.13 24.14
C LYS A 26 17.64 -4.21 25.59
N ARG A 27 17.15 -3.31 26.45
CA ARG A 27 17.38 -3.41 27.89
C ARG A 27 16.59 -4.57 28.49
N GLY A 28 17.24 -5.36 29.34
CA GLY A 28 16.56 -6.41 30.09
C GLY A 28 15.63 -5.86 31.18
N GLU A 29 14.58 -6.61 31.49
CA GLU A 29 13.51 -6.19 32.43
C GLU A 29 13.95 -6.38 33.89
N LEU A 30 14.58 -7.53 34.22
CA LEU A 30 15.24 -7.75 35.52
C LEU A 30 16.70 -7.28 35.51
N ASN A 31 17.47 -7.79 34.54
CA ASN A 31 18.87 -7.44 34.39
C ASN A 31 18.94 -6.19 33.49
N LYS A 32 19.25 -5.04 34.07
CA LYS A 32 19.30 -3.73 33.38
C LYS A 32 20.38 -3.62 32.28
N GLY A 33 21.03 -4.72 31.90
CA GLY A 33 21.98 -4.78 30.80
C GLY A 33 21.30 -4.77 29.43
N TYR A 34 22.02 -4.29 28.43
CA TYR A 34 21.58 -4.25 27.03
C TYR A 34 21.98 -5.52 26.28
N GLN A 35 21.05 -6.06 25.50
CA GLN A 35 21.26 -7.23 24.66
C GLN A 35 20.96 -6.86 23.21
N LYS A 36 21.91 -7.10 22.32
CA LYS A 36 21.73 -6.87 20.89
C LYS A 36 20.77 -7.92 20.33
N ARG A 37 19.64 -7.49 19.76
CA ARG A 37 18.61 -8.36 19.18
C ARG A 37 18.24 -7.87 17.78
N TRP A 38 17.88 -8.81 16.92
CA TRP A 38 17.38 -8.49 15.58
C TRP A 38 15.87 -8.24 15.66
N PHE A 39 15.43 -7.04 15.32
CA PHE A 39 14.02 -6.64 15.34
C PHE A 39 13.43 -6.65 13.94
N VAL A 40 12.18 -7.09 13.85
CA VAL A 40 11.39 -7.13 12.61
C VAL A 40 9.99 -6.61 12.92
N LEU A 41 9.62 -5.49 12.29
CA LEU A 41 8.30 -4.89 12.36
C LEU A 41 7.47 -5.33 11.16
N LYS A 42 6.29 -5.90 11.44
CA LYS A 42 5.28 -6.31 10.45
C LYS A 42 3.88 -5.92 10.93
N GLY A 43 3.26 -4.95 10.26
CA GLY A 43 2.05 -4.30 10.73
C GLY A 43 2.26 -3.69 12.11
N ASN A 44 1.41 -4.05 13.06
CA ASN A 44 1.50 -3.64 14.46
C ASN A 44 2.27 -4.63 15.35
N LEU A 45 2.96 -5.62 14.76
CA LEU A 45 3.70 -6.65 15.48
C LEU A 45 5.22 -6.43 15.35
N LEU A 46 5.87 -6.18 16.47
CA LEU A 46 7.32 -6.07 16.56
C LEU A 46 7.91 -7.36 17.14
N PHE A 47 8.51 -8.15 16.27
CA PHE A 47 9.22 -9.38 16.64
C PHE A 47 10.68 -9.08 16.96
N TYR A 48 11.27 -9.85 17.88
CA TYR A 48 12.71 -9.82 18.09
C TYR A 48 13.31 -11.23 18.20
N PHE A 49 14.52 -11.38 17.67
CA PHE A 49 15.25 -12.63 17.54
C PHE A 49 16.64 -12.48 18.15
N ASP A 50 17.29 -13.60 18.46
CA ASP A 50 18.69 -13.58 18.87
C ASP A 50 19.58 -13.21 17.68
N ARG A 51 19.32 -13.85 16.53
CA ARG A 51 20.02 -13.60 15.27
C ARG A 51 19.04 -13.43 14.11
N LYS A 52 19.51 -12.76 13.05
CA LYS A 52 18.74 -12.54 11.81
C LYS A 52 18.28 -13.84 11.13
N SER A 53 19.04 -14.93 11.26
CA SER A 53 18.76 -16.22 10.62
C SER A 53 17.81 -17.12 11.42
N ASP A 54 17.45 -16.74 12.64
CA ASP A 54 16.65 -17.59 13.51
C ASP A 54 15.19 -17.65 13.01
N LYS A 55 14.58 -18.84 13.12
CA LYS A 55 13.21 -19.07 12.64
C LYS A 55 12.15 -18.81 13.70
N GLU A 56 12.55 -18.78 14.96
CA GLU A 56 11.66 -18.61 16.09
C GLU A 56 11.95 -17.27 16.78
N PRO A 57 10.95 -16.39 16.91
CA PRO A 57 11.12 -15.15 17.64
C PRO A 57 11.26 -15.45 19.14
N LEU A 58 12.12 -14.70 19.82
CA LEU A 58 12.24 -14.74 21.28
C LEU A 58 11.03 -14.08 21.97
N GLY A 59 10.34 -13.22 21.24
CA GLY A 59 9.11 -12.61 21.69
C GLY A 59 8.52 -11.68 20.65
N VAL A 60 7.31 -11.24 20.96
CA VAL A 60 6.54 -10.28 20.16
C VAL A 60 6.03 -9.17 21.06
N VAL A 61 6.09 -7.95 20.55
CA VAL A 61 5.50 -6.76 21.15
C VAL A 61 4.38 -6.30 20.21
N ILE A 62 3.16 -6.23 20.72
CA ILE A 62 1.98 -5.75 19.98
C ILE A 62 1.89 -4.25 20.24
N LEU A 63 2.03 -3.43 19.19
CA LEU A 63 2.12 -1.97 19.28
C LEU A 63 0.74 -1.29 19.32
N GLU A 64 -0.13 -1.77 20.20
CA GLU A 64 -1.46 -1.20 20.43
C GLU A 64 -1.52 -0.52 21.81
N GLY A 65 -2.08 0.69 21.85
CA GLY A 65 -2.19 1.47 23.08
C GLY A 65 -0.84 1.85 23.71
N CYS A 66 0.20 2.02 22.89
CA CYS A 66 1.52 2.42 23.34
C CYS A 66 1.94 3.82 22.86
N SER A 67 2.76 4.51 23.67
CA SER A 67 3.49 5.70 23.26
C SER A 67 4.96 5.37 22.97
N ILE A 68 5.55 6.12 22.04
CA ILE A 68 6.98 6.07 21.73
C ILE A 68 7.58 7.39 22.20
N GLU A 69 8.55 7.32 23.10
CA GLU A 69 9.17 8.49 23.71
C GLU A 69 10.70 8.36 23.69
N LEU A 70 11.40 9.50 23.71
CA LEU A 70 12.85 9.49 23.90
C LEU A 70 13.18 9.00 25.31
N ALA A 71 14.28 8.25 25.44
CA ALA A 71 14.79 7.86 26.75
C ALA A 71 15.60 9.04 27.33
N GLU A 72 15.35 9.40 28.58
CA GLU A 72 16.00 10.54 29.24
C GLU A 72 17.42 10.23 29.77
N ASN A 73 17.91 8.99 29.64
CA ASN A 73 19.19 8.55 30.22
C ASN A 73 20.34 8.54 29.20
N ASP A 74 21.59 8.61 29.71
CA ASP A 74 22.91 8.70 29.04
C ASP A 74 23.25 7.65 27.95
N ASP A 75 22.34 6.77 27.57
CA ASP A 75 22.57 5.83 26.47
C ASP A 75 22.26 6.50 25.13
N GLN A 76 23.31 6.89 24.43
CA GLN A 76 23.25 7.54 23.12
C GLN A 76 22.27 6.81 22.17
N PHE A 77 21.30 7.55 21.62
CA PHE A 77 20.29 7.08 20.65
C PHE A 77 19.28 6.05 21.19
N SER A 78 18.82 6.24 22.43
CA SER A 78 17.83 5.36 23.08
C SER A 78 16.41 5.96 23.12
N PHE A 79 15.42 5.08 23.00
CA PHE A 79 14.00 5.39 23.08
C PHE A 79 13.24 4.33 23.89
N LYS A 80 12.04 4.67 24.33
CA LYS A 80 11.16 3.80 25.12
C LYS A 80 9.80 3.61 24.45
N ILE A 81 9.32 2.37 24.48
CA ILE A 81 7.94 1.99 24.13
C ILE A 81 7.20 1.83 25.45
N ILE A 82 6.17 2.62 25.72
CA ILE A 82 5.40 2.61 26.98
C ILE A 82 3.99 2.13 26.70
N PHE A 83 3.52 1.14 27.47
CA PHE A 83 2.16 0.64 27.40
C PHE A 83 1.30 1.23 28.51
N HIS A 84 0.23 1.93 28.13
CA HIS A 84 -0.74 2.50 29.07
C HIS A 84 -1.77 1.42 29.45
N GLY A 85 -1.36 0.50 30.31
CA GLY A 85 -2.19 -0.61 30.78
C GLY A 85 -1.87 -0.99 32.21
N PRO A 86 -2.59 -1.94 32.82
CA PRO A 86 -2.48 -2.25 34.25
C PRO A 86 -1.06 -2.64 34.73
N ASN A 87 -0.19 -3.08 33.82
CA ASN A 87 1.17 -3.50 34.14
C ASN A 87 2.24 -2.43 33.82
N ASN A 88 1.85 -1.27 33.24
CA ASN A 88 2.75 -0.19 32.80
C ASN A 88 4.05 -0.70 32.15
N ARG A 89 3.91 -1.73 31.30
CA ARG A 89 5.08 -2.40 30.71
C ARG A 89 5.81 -1.39 29.83
N SER A 90 7.13 -1.38 29.90
CA SER A 90 7.95 -0.55 29.02
C SER A 90 9.12 -1.33 28.45
N TYR A 91 9.54 -0.95 27.24
CA TYR A 91 10.73 -1.48 26.58
C TYR A 91 11.66 -0.33 26.26
N ILE A 92 12.91 -0.42 26.73
CA ILE A 92 13.96 0.53 26.38
C ILE A 92 14.83 -0.11 25.31
N LEU A 93 14.96 0.59 24.17
CA LEU A 93 15.69 0.16 23.00
C LEU A 93 16.73 1.23 22.62
N GLY A 94 17.96 0.81 22.33
CA GLY A 94 19.03 1.66 21.83
C GLY A 94 19.35 1.34 20.36
N ALA A 95 19.50 2.38 19.54
CA ALA A 95 19.98 2.27 18.17
C ALA A 95 21.49 2.50 18.08
N ASP A 96 22.07 2.24 16.92
CA ASP A 96 23.50 2.48 16.62
C ASP A 96 23.81 3.91 16.17
N SER A 97 22.78 4.66 15.79
CA SER A 97 22.87 6.02 15.26
C SER A 97 21.57 6.79 15.49
N GLN A 98 21.67 8.13 15.47
CA GLN A 98 20.52 9.03 15.55
C GLN A 98 19.50 8.75 14.43
N GLU A 99 19.97 8.58 13.19
CA GLU A 99 19.11 8.32 12.04
C GLU A 99 18.35 6.99 12.21
N SER A 100 19.06 5.93 12.63
CA SER A 100 18.44 4.62 12.91
C SER A 100 17.36 4.74 13.99
N MET A 101 17.64 5.46 15.08
CA MET A 101 16.68 5.73 16.15
C MET A 101 15.43 6.45 15.60
N GLU A 102 15.59 7.55 14.87
CA GLU A 102 14.49 8.34 14.33
C GLU A 102 13.62 7.51 13.38
N GLN A 103 14.24 6.74 12.48
CA GLN A 103 13.52 5.84 11.59
C GLN A 103 12.74 4.79 12.37
N TRP A 104 13.34 4.19 13.41
CA TRP A 104 12.66 3.22 14.26
C TRP A 104 11.49 3.84 15.00
N MET A 105 11.68 4.98 15.66
CA MET A 105 10.63 5.70 16.37
C MET A 105 9.48 6.05 15.43
N LYS A 106 9.77 6.55 14.23
CA LYS A 106 8.77 6.86 13.21
C LYS A 106 7.99 5.62 12.79
N SER A 107 8.67 4.53 12.43
CA SER A 107 8.02 3.29 12.02
C SER A 107 7.13 2.72 13.12
N LEU A 108 7.58 2.75 14.38
CA LEU A 108 6.81 2.25 15.52
C LEU A 108 5.60 3.14 15.85
N ALA A 109 5.74 4.47 15.76
CA ALA A 109 4.65 5.41 15.99
C ALA A 109 3.55 5.30 14.92
N CYS A 110 3.91 4.99 13.68
CA CYS A 110 2.96 4.80 12.57
C CYS A 110 2.34 3.39 12.51
N ALA A 111 2.83 2.43 13.30
CA ALA A 111 2.42 1.04 13.23
C ALA A 111 1.06 0.74 13.90
N SER A 112 0.62 1.60 14.83
CA SER A 112 -0.60 1.36 15.61
C SER A 112 -1.87 1.53 14.78
N TYR A 113 -2.92 0.77 15.12
CA TYR A 113 -4.22 0.93 14.47
C TYR A 113 -4.80 2.33 14.66
N ASP A 114 -4.58 2.95 15.83
CA ASP A 114 -5.04 4.32 16.11
C ASP A 114 -4.45 5.34 15.13
N TYR A 115 -3.18 5.20 14.78
CA TYR A 115 -2.55 6.05 13.76
C TYR A 115 -3.22 5.86 12.38
N MET A 116 -3.40 4.61 11.95
CA MET A 116 -4.04 4.31 10.68
C MET A 116 -5.48 4.84 10.64
N LYS A 117 -6.23 4.69 11.73
CA LYS A 117 -7.59 5.20 11.87
C LYS A 117 -7.63 6.73 11.78
N PHE A 118 -6.70 7.41 12.46
CA PHE A 118 -6.59 8.87 12.39
C PHE A 118 -6.26 9.34 10.97
N MET A 119 -5.30 8.69 10.31
CA MET A 119 -4.92 8.98 8.92
C MET A 119 -6.09 8.79 7.96
N VAL A 120 -6.85 7.70 8.10
CA VAL A 120 -8.03 7.43 7.28
C VAL A 120 -9.09 8.52 7.48
N ALA A 121 -9.36 8.92 8.73
CA ALA A 121 -10.33 9.97 9.01
C ALA A 121 -9.92 11.33 8.41
N ASP A 122 -8.63 11.69 8.50
CA ASP A 122 -8.12 12.92 7.91
C ASP A 122 -8.18 12.90 6.39
N LEU A 123 -7.76 11.81 5.74
CA LEU A 123 -7.85 11.64 4.29
C LEU A 123 -9.31 11.68 3.80
N GLN A 124 -10.24 11.06 4.53
CA GLN A 124 -11.68 11.12 4.22
C GLN A 124 -12.20 12.55 4.27
N ARG A 125 -11.78 13.35 5.26
CA ARG A 125 -12.12 14.78 5.34
C ARG A 125 -11.57 15.55 4.14
N GLN A 126 -10.29 15.35 3.81
CA GLN A 126 -9.66 16.02 2.66
C GLN A 126 -10.36 15.70 1.33
N LEU A 127 -10.76 14.43 1.12
CA LEU A 127 -11.51 14.03 -0.07
C LEU A 127 -12.87 14.74 -0.16
N LYS A 128 -13.59 14.84 0.96
CA LYS A 128 -14.87 15.55 1.02
C LYS A 128 -14.71 17.03 0.67
N GLU A 129 -13.71 17.70 1.23
CA GLU A 129 -13.42 19.11 0.95
C GLU A 129 -13.08 19.33 -0.54
N LEU A 130 -12.35 18.41 -1.17
CA LEU A 130 -12.04 18.48 -2.60
C LEU A 130 -13.27 18.27 -3.48
N GLU A 131 -14.15 17.32 -3.14
CA GLU A 131 -15.42 17.10 -3.86
C GLU A 131 -16.39 18.28 -3.74
N GLU A 132 -16.38 18.96 -2.58
CA GLU A 132 -17.23 20.13 -2.33
C GLU A 132 -16.65 21.43 -2.91
N SER A 133 -15.40 21.43 -3.41
CA SER A 133 -14.79 22.59 -4.07
C SER A 133 -15.14 22.61 -5.57
N PRO A 134 -16.06 23.49 -6.05
CA PRO A 134 -16.31 23.59 -7.47
C PRO A 134 -15.15 24.36 -8.10
N VAL A 135 -14.14 23.65 -8.60
CA VAL A 135 -13.24 24.24 -9.59
C VAL A 135 -14.08 24.51 -10.83
N ARG A 136 -14.64 25.72 -10.92
CA ARG A 136 -15.14 26.27 -12.17
C ARG A 136 -13.96 26.32 -13.12
N VAL A 137 -13.82 25.29 -13.96
CA VAL A 137 -13.02 25.35 -15.18
C VAL A 137 -13.72 26.35 -16.10
N THR A 138 -13.47 27.63 -15.85
CA THR A 138 -13.83 28.68 -16.79
C THR A 138 -12.81 28.56 -17.89
N LEU A 139 -13.18 27.89 -18.98
CA LEU A 139 -12.45 27.95 -20.24
C LEU A 139 -12.47 29.40 -20.73
N GLN A 140 -11.56 30.23 -20.22
CA GLN A 140 -11.22 31.48 -20.90
C GLN A 140 -10.35 31.09 -22.09
N VAL A 141 -10.94 31.20 -23.28
CA VAL A 141 -10.25 31.11 -24.56
C VAL A 141 -9.38 32.36 -24.71
N PRO A 142 -8.04 32.28 -24.71
CA PRO A 142 -7.20 33.38 -25.15
C PRO A 142 -7.08 33.32 -26.66
N ASN A 143 -7.44 34.43 -27.28
CA ASN A 143 -7.41 34.69 -28.72
C ASN A 143 -6.00 34.47 -29.31
N ASN A 144 -5.96 33.93 -30.53
CA ASN A 144 -4.77 33.61 -31.31
C ASN A 144 -3.81 34.79 -31.46
N GLN A 145 -2.51 34.56 -31.23
CA GLN A 145 -1.46 35.15 -32.08
C GLN A 145 -0.43 34.09 -32.47
N VAL A 146 -0.34 33.92 -33.79
CA VAL A 146 0.53 33.03 -34.54
C VAL A 146 1.99 33.46 -34.41
N THR A 147 2.90 32.53 -34.11
CA THR A 147 4.24 32.55 -34.72
C THR A 147 4.71 31.12 -35.02
N LYS A 148 4.95 30.89 -36.32
CA LYS A 148 5.56 29.69 -36.90
C LYS A 148 6.98 29.50 -36.35
N LYS A 149 7.39 28.26 -36.07
CA LYS A 149 8.75 27.77 -36.33
C LYS A 149 8.76 26.24 -36.51
N LYS A 150 9.62 25.84 -37.45
CA LYS A 150 9.76 24.57 -38.18
C LYS A 150 10.65 23.56 -37.44
N GLU A 151 10.44 22.28 -37.79
CA GLU A 151 11.42 21.17 -37.89
C GLU A 151 12.04 20.68 -36.55
N SER A 152 12.33 19.41 -36.26
CA SER A 152 12.46 18.17 -37.04
C SER A 152 12.59 16.94 -36.10
N SER A 153 12.30 15.75 -36.66
CA SER A 153 12.85 14.41 -36.35
C SER A 153 12.60 13.74 -34.98
N GLY A 154 12.07 12.51 -35.03
CA GLY A 154 12.18 11.53 -33.93
C GLY A 154 11.00 10.56 -33.78
N GLN A 155 10.71 9.72 -34.78
CA GLN A 155 9.78 8.59 -34.63
C GLN A 155 10.33 7.55 -33.63
N SER A 156 9.55 7.21 -32.60
CA SER A 156 9.45 5.84 -32.09
C SER A 156 8.12 5.63 -31.36
N SER A 157 7.22 4.87 -31.99
CA SER A 157 6.03 4.35 -31.31
C SER A 157 6.44 3.14 -30.44
N PRO A 158 5.96 3.00 -29.20
CA PRO A 158 6.31 1.85 -28.36
C PRO A 158 5.70 0.57 -28.93
N GLN A 159 6.55 -0.42 -29.22
CA GLN A 159 6.14 -1.73 -29.68
C GLN A 159 5.74 -2.61 -28.48
N PRO A 160 4.62 -3.34 -28.52
CA PRO A 160 4.26 -4.26 -27.44
C PRO A 160 5.19 -5.49 -27.42
N PRO A 161 5.52 -6.04 -26.24
CA PRO A 161 6.43 -7.17 -26.11
C PRO A 161 5.84 -8.46 -26.72
N PRO A 162 6.69 -9.40 -27.18
CA PRO A 162 6.26 -10.63 -27.82
C PRO A 162 5.44 -11.51 -26.86
N ARG A 163 4.28 -11.96 -27.34
CA ARG A 163 3.40 -12.91 -26.62
C ARG A 163 4.01 -14.29 -26.66
N GLY A 164 4.83 -14.60 -25.66
CA GLY A 164 5.43 -15.92 -25.48
C GLY A 164 5.56 -16.27 -24.00
N ARG A 165 4.44 -16.49 -23.32
CA ARG A 165 4.43 -17.19 -22.03
C ARG A 165 3.28 -18.19 -22.01
N ASN A 166 3.63 -19.48 -22.02
CA ASN A 166 2.69 -20.57 -21.80
C ASN A 166 2.08 -20.43 -20.40
N ASN A 167 0.74 -20.36 -20.34
CA ASN A 167 -0.02 -20.21 -19.10
C ASN A 167 -0.09 -21.57 -18.38
N PRO A 168 0.42 -21.71 -17.14
CA PRO A 168 0.48 -22.99 -16.42
C PRO A 168 -0.90 -23.51 -15.95
N PHE A 169 -1.98 -22.74 -16.15
CA PHE A 169 -3.35 -23.12 -15.79
C PHE A 169 -4.12 -23.87 -16.88
N ASN A 170 -3.53 -24.11 -18.06
CA ASN A 170 -4.18 -24.92 -19.08
C ASN A 170 -3.77 -26.40 -18.94
N LYS A 171 -4.22 -27.05 -17.86
CA LYS A 171 -4.29 -28.52 -17.79
C LYS A 171 -5.77 -28.92 -17.85
N PRO A 172 -6.16 -29.92 -18.65
CA PRO A 172 -7.52 -30.45 -18.58
C PRO A 172 -7.71 -31.10 -17.21
N VAL A 173 -8.67 -30.58 -16.43
CA VAL A 173 -9.04 -31.12 -15.12
C VAL A 173 -9.89 -32.37 -15.34
N ASN A 174 -9.35 -33.52 -14.95
CA ASN A 174 -10.10 -34.76 -14.80
C ASN A 174 -11.11 -34.59 -13.64
N SER A 175 -12.33 -35.04 -13.90
CA SER A 175 -13.44 -35.13 -12.95
C SER A 175 -13.02 -35.68 -11.58
N HIS A 176 -13.59 -35.15 -10.47
CA HIS A 176 -14.29 -35.93 -9.43
C HIS A 176 -14.85 -35.03 -8.31
N GLN A 177 -16.17 -35.16 -8.13
CA GLN A 177 -17.07 -34.99 -6.97
C GLN A 177 -16.71 -34.04 -5.81
N SER A 178 -17.63 -33.09 -5.61
CA SER A 178 -17.83 -32.27 -4.40
C SER A 178 -18.44 -33.07 -3.23
N PRO A 179 -18.33 -32.56 -1.99
CA PRO A 179 -19.45 -32.58 -1.07
C PRO A 179 -19.85 -31.18 -0.58
N GLN A 180 -21.15 -31.06 -0.33
CA GLN A 180 -21.96 -29.87 -0.14
C GLN A 180 -21.57 -28.98 1.05
N ARG A 181 -21.71 -27.65 0.87
CA ARG A 181 -21.82 -26.70 1.99
C ARG A 181 -22.94 -25.68 1.75
N LYS A 182 -23.93 -25.83 2.62
CA LYS A 182 -25.11 -25.03 3.01
C LYS A 182 -25.23 -23.61 2.47
N ASP A 183 -26.46 -23.30 2.08
CA ASP A 183 -26.96 -22.11 1.41
C ASP A 183 -26.62 -20.80 2.13
N ILE A 184 -25.77 -20.00 1.50
CA ILE A 184 -25.79 -18.55 1.62
C ILE A 184 -26.46 -18.07 0.35
N VAL A 185 -27.60 -17.38 0.47
CA VAL A 185 -28.26 -16.71 -0.65
C VAL A 185 -27.30 -15.64 -1.18
N SER A 186 -26.51 -16.06 -2.15
CA SER A 186 -25.48 -15.27 -2.80
C SER A 186 -26.18 -14.38 -3.81
N PHE A 187 -26.48 -13.14 -3.44
CA PHE A 187 -26.82 -12.08 -4.39
C PHE A 187 -25.55 -11.68 -5.14
N ARG A 188 -24.99 -12.60 -5.93
CA ARG A 188 -23.82 -12.35 -6.78
C ARG A 188 -24.31 -12.25 -8.21
N LYS A 189 -24.44 -11.01 -8.68
CA LYS A 189 -24.50 -10.74 -10.12
C LYS A 189 -23.33 -11.43 -10.78
N THR A 190 -23.60 -12.16 -11.84
CA THR A 190 -22.58 -12.84 -12.64
C THR A 190 -21.66 -11.81 -13.30
N PHE A 191 -20.43 -12.22 -13.63
CA PHE A 191 -19.53 -11.36 -14.41
C PHE A 191 -20.19 -10.87 -15.70
N LYS A 192 -21.02 -11.72 -16.35
CA LYS A 192 -21.78 -11.37 -17.54
C LYS A 192 -22.77 -10.23 -17.28
N GLU A 193 -23.46 -10.25 -16.13
CA GLU A 193 -24.36 -9.15 -15.73
C GLU A 193 -23.59 -7.87 -15.42
N LEU A 194 -22.49 -7.96 -14.68
CA LEU A 194 -21.65 -6.79 -14.37
C LEU A 194 -21.06 -6.18 -15.66
N HIS A 195 -20.58 -7.00 -16.58
CA HIS A 195 -20.02 -6.56 -17.85
C HIS A 195 -21.10 -5.98 -18.79
N ASN A 196 -22.31 -6.53 -18.79
CA ASN A 196 -23.41 -5.96 -19.54
C ASN A 196 -23.87 -4.63 -18.93
N GLN A 197 -23.93 -4.54 -17.60
CA GLN A 197 -24.41 -3.34 -16.90
C GLN A 197 -23.41 -2.20 -16.95
N LEU A 198 -22.11 -2.47 -16.76
CA LEU A 198 -21.07 -1.45 -16.63
C LEU A 198 -20.12 -1.41 -17.83
N GLY A 199 -19.76 -2.56 -18.40
CA GLY A 199 -18.77 -2.64 -19.48
C GLY A 199 -19.27 -2.17 -20.84
N ARG A 200 -20.54 -2.46 -21.18
CA ARG A 200 -21.10 -2.07 -22.49
C ARG A 200 -21.29 -0.56 -22.67
N PRO A 201 -21.77 0.20 -21.66
CA PRO A 201 -21.80 1.66 -21.73
C PRO A 201 -20.41 2.24 -21.96
N ILE A 202 -19.40 1.82 -21.18
CA ILE A 202 -18.02 2.30 -21.31
C ILE A 202 -17.44 2.04 -22.71
N LEU A 203 -17.71 0.85 -23.28
CA LEU A 203 -17.28 0.53 -24.65
C LEU A 203 -17.99 1.39 -25.70
N ARG A 204 -19.26 1.72 -25.50
CA ARG A 204 -20.01 2.61 -26.38
C ARG A 204 -19.45 4.01 -26.34
N ASP A 205 -19.29 4.60 -25.15
CA ASP A 205 -18.78 5.97 -24.97
C ASP A 205 -17.37 6.11 -25.56
N ARG A 206 -16.52 5.10 -25.33
CA ARG A 206 -15.17 5.04 -25.94
C ARG A 206 -15.24 5.01 -27.46
N ASN A 207 -16.15 4.23 -28.04
CA ASN A 207 -16.28 4.14 -29.49
C ASN A 207 -16.84 5.46 -30.06
N GLU A 208 -17.84 6.06 -29.42
CA GLU A 208 -18.40 7.36 -29.80
C GLU A 208 -17.34 8.47 -29.75
N TRP A 209 -16.51 8.51 -28.71
CA TRP A 209 -15.38 9.43 -28.62
C TRP A 209 -14.38 9.23 -29.76
N ARG A 210 -14.04 7.97 -30.08
CA ARG A 210 -13.16 7.65 -31.21
C ARG A 210 -13.76 8.05 -32.56
N PHE A 211 -15.06 7.82 -32.78
CA PHE A 211 -15.74 8.27 -33.99
C PHE A 211 -15.85 9.79 -34.06
N GLY A 212 -16.03 10.46 -32.93
CA GLY A 212 -16.01 11.91 -32.82
C GLY A 212 -14.67 12.50 -33.26
N LEU A 213 -13.56 11.94 -32.77
CA LEU A 213 -12.21 12.27 -33.20
C LEU A 213 -12.02 12.08 -34.70
N MET A 214 -12.42 10.93 -35.24
CA MET A 214 -12.28 10.62 -36.66
C MET A 214 -13.12 11.56 -37.55
N LYS A 215 -14.32 11.95 -37.07
CA LYS A 215 -15.19 12.92 -37.75
C LYS A 215 -14.62 14.34 -37.70
N GLN A 216 -13.91 14.68 -36.62
CA GLN A 216 -13.19 15.95 -36.51
C GLN A 216 -12.02 15.99 -37.50
N GLU A 217 -11.29 14.88 -37.63
CA GLU A 217 -10.16 14.71 -38.55
C GLU A 217 -10.60 14.77 -40.02
N LEU A 218 -11.75 14.18 -40.37
CA LEU A 218 -12.37 14.25 -41.70
C LEU A 218 -12.90 15.66 -42.04
N LYS A 219 -13.47 16.39 -41.06
CA LYS A 219 -13.90 17.79 -41.26
C LYS A 219 -12.72 18.74 -41.52
N THR A 220 -11.54 18.46 -40.97
CA THR A 220 -10.32 19.24 -41.29
C THR A 220 -9.73 18.95 -42.66
N GLN A 221 -10.25 17.96 -43.40
CA GLN A 221 -9.77 17.58 -44.74
C GLN A 221 -10.72 17.96 -45.88
N GLU A 222 -11.86 18.61 -45.63
CA GLU A 222 -12.69 19.14 -46.72
C GLU A 222 -12.02 20.40 -47.32
N PRO A 223 -11.71 20.44 -48.63
CA PRO A 223 -11.14 21.61 -49.26
C PRO A 223 -12.18 22.73 -49.34
N LEU A 224 -11.87 23.89 -48.75
CA LEU A 224 -12.52 25.15 -49.09
C LEU A 224 -12.10 25.50 -50.53
N ILE A 225 -12.94 25.15 -51.51
CA ILE A 225 -13.19 25.82 -52.79
C ILE A 225 -13.80 24.77 -53.74
N THR A 226 -15.06 24.95 -54.10
CA THR A 226 -15.71 24.34 -55.26
C THR A 226 -15.46 25.29 -56.44
N LEU A 227 -15.02 24.74 -57.58
CA LEU A 227 -14.78 25.47 -58.84
C LEU A 227 -16.01 26.20 -59.36
#